data_AF-A0A9E2RHE5-F1
#
_entry.id   AF-A0A9E2RHE5-F1
#
_cell.length_a   1.000
_cell.length_b   1.000
_cell.length_c   1.000
_cell.angle_alpha   90.00
_cell.angle_beta   90.00
_cell.angle_gamma   90.00
#
_symmetry.space_group_name_H-M   'P 1'
#
loop_
_entity.id
_entity.type
_entity.pdbx_description
1 polymer ?
#
loop_
_entity_poly.entity_id
_entity_poly.type
_entity_poly.pdbx_seq_one_letter_code
_entity_poly.pdbx_strand_id
1 'polypeptide(L)'
;LPPIPQTSLEDLDAGRISQLEVPLGKQRLTCLQLPPCTISASDIRSRIRRGLPVANLLPPLVESYILRHHLYQEDRDRTNN
;
A
#
# COMPACT_ATOMS: atom_id res chain seq x y z
N LEU A 1 6.07 -8.41 -19.14
CA LEU A 1 5.64 -9.29 -18.03
C LEU A 1 5.71 -10.74 -18.50
N PRO A 2 5.92 -11.73 -17.62
CA PRO A 2 5.75 -13.13 -18.01
C PRO A 2 4.30 -13.35 -18.44
N PRO A 3 4.00 -14.31 -19.32
CA PRO A 3 2.63 -14.63 -19.69
C PRO A 3 1.92 -15.21 -18.45
N ILE A 4 1.04 -14.42 -17.85
CA ILE A 4 0.18 -14.87 -16.75
C ILE A 4 -1.22 -15.06 -17.33
N PRO A 5 -1.84 -16.25 -17.24
CA PRO A 5 -3.22 -16.45 -17.67
C PRO A 5 -4.14 -15.52 -16.87
N GLN A 6 -5.03 -14.79 -17.56
CA GLN A 6 -5.99 -13.89 -16.91
C GLN A 6 -6.88 -14.64 -15.93
N THR A 7 -7.31 -15.86 -16.28
CA THR A 7 -8.09 -16.72 -15.39
C THR A 7 -7.37 -16.98 -14.06
N SER A 8 -6.06 -17.24 -14.06
CA SER A 8 -5.31 -17.44 -12.82
C SER A 8 -5.24 -16.16 -11.95
N LEU A 9 -5.27 -14.97 -12.56
CA LEU A 9 -5.37 -13.71 -11.82
C LEU A 9 -6.79 -13.52 -11.26
N GLU A 10 -7.82 -13.82 -12.04
CA GLU A 10 -9.22 -13.80 -11.59
C GLU A 10 -9.47 -14.79 -10.44
N ASP A 11 -8.83 -15.96 -10.46
CA ASP A 11 -8.87 -16.94 -9.38
C ASP A 11 -8.23 -16.40 -8.10
N LEU A 12 -7.14 -15.62 -8.22
CA LEU A 12 -6.45 -14.99 -7.11
C LEU A 12 -7.30 -13.85 -6.52
N ASP A 13 -7.86 -12.99 -7.38
CA ASP A 13 -8.72 -11.88 -6.97
C ASP A 13 -10.01 -12.37 -6.30
N ALA A 14 -10.58 -13.46 -6.80
CA ALA A 14 -11.75 -14.11 -6.20
C ALA A 14 -11.42 -14.92 -4.93
N GLY A 15 -10.14 -15.06 -4.57
CA GLY A 15 -9.69 -15.87 -3.42
C GLY A 15 -9.87 -17.38 -3.59
N ARG A 16 -10.05 -17.86 -4.83
CA ARG A 16 -10.13 -19.30 -5.15
C ARG A 16 -8.76 -19.98 -5.05
N ILE A 17 -7.70 -19.22 -5.28
CA ILE A 17 -6.32 -19.60 -4.97
C ILE A 17 -5.69 -18.53 -4.07
N SER A 18 -4.76 -18.91 -3.20
CA SER A 18 -4.06 -17.99 -2.30
C SER A 18 -2.74 -17.47 -2.87
N GLN A 19 -2.16 -18.19 -3.82
CA GLN A 19 -0.88 -17.84 -4.44
C GLN A 19 -0.77 -18.42 -5.85
N LEU A 20 0.03 -17.75 -6.68
CA LEU A 20 0.40 -18.17 -8.03
C LEU A 20 1.89 -17.92 -8.23
N GLU A 21 2.62 -18.93 -8.70
CA GLU A 21 4.04 -18.78 -9.05
C GLU A 21 4.22 -18.82 -10.57
N VAL A 22 4.84 -17.78 -11.12
CA VAL A 22 5.05 -17.63 -12.57
C VAL A 22 6.55 -17.58 -12.86
N PRO A 23 7.08 -18.35 -13.83
CA PRO A 23 8.47 -18.26 -14.23
C PRO A 23 8.79 -16.87 -14.82
N LEU A 24 9.90 -16.28 -14.40
CA LEU A 24 10.41 -14.99 -14.87
C LEU A 24 11.89 -15.14 -15.25
N GLY A 25 12.16 -15.76 -16.41
CA GLY A 25 13.51 -16.13 -16.82
C GLY A 25 14.11 -17.17 -15.86
N LYS A 26 15.21 -16.82 -15.17
CA LYS A 26 15.81 -17.65 -14.11
C LYS A 26 15.19 -17.44 -12.72
N GLN A 27 14.27 -16.48 -12.59
CA GLN A 27 13.60 -16.11 -11.34
C GLN A 27 12.14 -16.60 -11.34
N ARG A 28 11.46 -16.39 -10.22
CA ARG A 28 10.03 -16.66 -10.07
C ARG A 28 9.32 -15.39 -9.59
N LEU A 29 8.17 -15.11 -10.16
CA LEU A 29 7.23 -14.12 -9.68
C LEU A 29 6.21 -14.84 -8.80
N THR A 30 6.07 -14.44 -7.54
CA THR A 30 5.02 -14.95 -6.65
C THR A 30 3.92 -13.89 -6.54
N CYS A 31 2.73 -14.23 -7.01
CA CYS A 31 1.53 -13.43 -6.79
C CYS A 31 0.80 -14.00 -5.57
N LEU A 32 0.38 -13.12 -4.66
CA LEU A 32 -0.31 -13.49 -3.43
C LEU A 32 -1.71 -12.89 -3.44
N GLN A 33 -2.67 -13.63 -2.90
CA GLN A 33 -3.98 -13.09 -2.58
C GLN A 33 -3.84 -12.22 -1.31
N LEU A 34 -4.32 -10.99 -1.39
CA LEU A 34 -4.42 -10.09 -0.24
C LEU A 34 -5.85 -9.58 -0.11
N PRO A 35 -6.33 -9.35 1.11
CA PRO A 35 -7.58 -8.64 1.30
C PRO A 35 -7.50 -7.24 0.69
N PRO A 36 -8.61 -6.68 0.17
CA PRO A 36 -8.63 -5.32 -0.36
C PRO A 36 -8.17 -4.31 0.70
N CYS A 37 -7.21 -3.46 0.32
CA CYS A 37 -6.73 -2.37 1.17
C CYS A 37 -7.40 -1.06 0.73
N THR A 38 -8.31 -0.54 1.55
CA THR A 38 -9.03 0.72 1.29
C THR A 38 -8.23 1.97 1.65
N ILE A 39 -7.03 1.79 2.20
CA ILE A 39 -6.19 2.86 2.73
C ILE A 39 -4.89 2.90 1.93
N SER A 40 -4.47 4.10 1.51
CA SER A 40 -3.18 4.29 0.87
C SER A 40 -2.35 5.34 1.59
N ALA A 41 -1.02 5.16 1.62
CA ALA A 41 -0.12 6.12 2.24
C ALA A 41 -0.17 7.50 1.56
N SER A 42 -0.42 7.54 0.24
CA SER A 42 -0.58 8.79 -0.50
C SER A 42 -1.84 9.56 -0.08
N ASP A 43 -2.96 8.85 0.14
CA ASP A 43 -4.19 9.42 0.64
C ASP A 43 -4.04 9.93 2.09
N ILE A 44 -3.39 9.15 2.97
CA ILE A 44 -3.09 9.57 4.34
C ILE A 44 -2.27 10.86 4.36
N ARG A 45 -1.16 10.93 3.61
CA ARG A 45 -0.33 12.15 3.54
C ARG A 45 -1.11 13.35 2.98
N SER A 46 -1.99 13.13 2.00
CA SER A 46 -2.86 14.17 1.44
C SER A 46 -3.85 14.70 2.48
N ARG A 47 -4.49 13.82 3.26
CA ARG A 47 -5.37 14.19 4.37
C ARG A 47 -4.64 15.02 5.42
N ILE A 48 -3.45 14.58 5.86
CA ILE A 48 -2.65 15.29 6.86
C ILE A 48 -2.27 16.69 6.36
N ARG A 49 -1.81 16.83 5.12
CA ARG A 49 -1.48 18.14 4.52
C ARG A 49 -2.69 19.08 4.50
N ARG A 50 -3.88 18.54 4.29
CA ARG A 50 -5.15 19.30 4.26
C ARG A 50 -5.73 19.56 5.65
N GLY A 51 -5.06 19.15 6.72
CA GLY A 51 -5.58 19.23 8.09
C GLY A 51 -6.79 18.33 8.35
N LEU A 52 -6.99 17.30 7.53
CA LEU A 52 -8.10 16.35 7.70
C LEU A 52 -7.75 15.26 8.73
N PRO A 53 -8.73 14.79 9.53
CA PRO A 53 -8.52 13.71 10.47
C PRO A 53 -8.06 12.41 9.79
N VAL A 54 -7.15 11.69 10.45
CA VAL A 54 -6.67 10.35 10.04
C VAL A 54 -6.86 9.29 11.13
N ALA A 55 -7.66 9.60 12.15
CA ALA A 55 -8.01 8.67 13.22
C ALA A 55 -8.60 7.37 12.63
N ASN A 56 -8.22 6.24 13.21
CA ASN A 56 -8.57 4.87 12.76
C ASN A 56 -7.98 4.44 11.40
N LEU A 57 -7.23 5.30 10.70
CA LEU A 57 -6.49 4.91 9.49
C LEU A 57 -5.05 4.47 9.80
N LEU A 58 -4.59 4.78 11.00
CA LEU A 58 -3.23 4.55 11.47
C LEU A 58 -3.28 3.92 12.86
N PRO A 59 -2.27 3.08 13.21
CA PRO A 59 -2.04 2.73 14.59
C PRO A 59 -1.85 4.00 15.45
N PRO A 60 -2.39 4.07 16.68
CA PRO A 60 -2.34 5.29 17.50
C PRO A 60 -0.95 5.85 17.75
N LEU A 61 0.06 4.97 17.88
CA LEU A 61 1.46 5.37 18.06
C LEU A 61 2.04 6.08 16.83
N VAL A 62 1.62 5.68 15.63
CA VAL A 62 2.05 6.29 14.37
C VAL A 62 1.41 7.66 14.21
N GLU A 63 0.10 7.78 14.49
CA GLU A 63 -0.59 9.08 14.50
C GLU A 63 0.06 10.04 15.49
N SER A 64 0.31 9.59 16.72
CA SER A 64 1.00 10.37 17.76
C SER A 64 2.41 10.79 17.34
N TYR A 65 3.11 9.98 16.55
CA TYR A 65 4.44 10.31 16.03
C TYR A 65 4.36 11.41 14.95
N ILE A 66 3.45 11.26 13.99
CA ILE A 66 3.21 12.24 12.93
C ILE A 66 2.88 13.62 13.53
N LEU A 67 2.01 13.66 14.54
CA LEU A 67 1.62 14.90 15.20
C LEU A 67 2.79 15.55 15.95
N ARG A 68 3.56 14.77 16.72
CA ARG A 68 4.71 15.29 17.49
C ARG A 68 5.84 15.82 16.61
N HIS A 69 6.04 15.22 15.44
CA HIS A 69 7.12 15.58 14.52
C HIS A 69 6.66 16.42 13.33
N HIS A 70 5.40 16.88 13.33
CA HIS A 70 4.81 17.70 12.26
C HIS A 70 4.99 17.12 10.85
N LEU A 71 4.98 15.79 10.72
CA LEU A 71 5.24 15.13 9.45
C LEU A 71 4.11 15.40 8.45
N TYR A 72 4.49 15.62 7.18
CA TYR A 72 3.57 15.79 6.05
C TYR A 72 2.69 17.05 6.12
N GLN A 73 3.01 18.00 7.00
CA GLN A 73 2.32 19.29 7.15
C GLN A 73 2.91 20.39 6.25
N GLU A 74 4.10 20.16 5.69
CA GLU A 74 4.78 21.10 4.80
C GLU A 74 4.49 20.74 3.33
N ASP A 75 4.34 21.76 2.49
CA ASP A 75 4.38 21.58 1.04
C ASP A 75 5.79 21.16 0.65
N ARG A 76 5.88 20.19 -0.27
CA ARG A 76 7.10 19.58 -0.82
C ARG A 76 8.34 20.49 -0.70
N ASP A 77 9.23 20.25 0.26
CA ASP A 77 10.70 20.43 0.15
C ASP A 77 11.43 20.30 1.50
N ARG A 78 11.33 19.13 2.13
CA ARG A 78 12.36 18.65 3.08
C ARG A 78 12.68 17.19 2.80
N THR A 79 13.11 16.90 1.57
CA THR A 79 13.96 15.72 1.36
C THR A 79 15.31 15.99 2.00
N ASN A 80 15.49 15.46 3.20
CA ASN A 80 16.77 15.04 3.79
C ASN A 80 17.82 16.15 4.03
N ASN A 81 17.91 16.63 5.28
CA ASN A 81 19.16 17.21 5.81
C ASN A 81 19.68 16.31 6.93
#